data_AF-A0A0F9E8W6-F1
#
_entry.id   AF-A0A0F9E8W6-F1
#
_cell.length_a   1.000
_cell.length_b   1.000
_cell.length_c   1.000
_cell.angle_alpha   90.00
_cell.angle_beta   90.00
_cell.angle_gamma   90.00
#
_symmetry.space_group_name_H-M   'P 1'
#
loop_
_entity.id
_entity.type
_entity.pdbx_description
1 polymer ?
#
loop_
_entity_poly.entity_id
_entity_poly.type
_entity_poly.pdbx_seq_one_letter_code
_entity_poly.pdbx_strand_id
1 'polypeptide(L)'
;MFTIDEYTGVRGIYDFKCKGCGKVFELIVAMGTDTVNYLNCCRVGVAEKIYSPPTAGDATMIDNERFSDAMGINPNQLPAFMKQFPGSEYNSEGQLKIKNREHKKLEMRRRGYYD
;
A
#
# COMPACT_ATOMS: atom_id res chain seq x y z
N MET A 1 -31.60 -2.04 8.89
CA MET A 1 -30.61 -2.53 9.87
C MET A 1 -29.56 -3.29 9.07
N PHE A 2 -28.31 -2.82 9.07
CA PHE A 2 -27.21 -3.40 8.28
C PHE A 2 -26.50 -4.43 9.16
N THR A 3 -26.55 -5.71 8.80
CA THR A 3 -25.70 -6.74 9.42
C THR A 3 -24.40 -6.80 8.63
N ILE A 4 -23.44 -5.96 9.02
CA ILE A 4 -22.05 -6.13 8.65
C ILE A 4 -21.50 -7.07 9.72
N ASP A 5 -21.34 -8.35 9.38
CA ASP A 5 -20.68 -9.30 10.27
C ASP A 5 -19.30 -8.74 10.65
N GLU A 6 -19.04 -8.71 11.96
CA GLU A 6 -17.88 -8.08 12.57
C GLU A 6 -16.57 -8.75 12.13
N TYR A 7 -16.00 -8.29 11.02
CA TYR A 7 -14.62 -8.58 10.67
C TYR A 7 -13.72 -7.46 11.21
N THR A 8 -12.84 -7.83 12.15
CA THR A 8 -11.77 -7.02 12.77
C THR A 8 -10.62 -6.72 11.78
N GLY A 9 -10.94 -6.21 10.60
CA GLY A 9 -9.97 -5.82 9.56
C GLY A 9 -9.91 -4.30 9.37
N VAL A 10 -8.79 -3.81 8.82
CA VAL A 10 -8.63 -2.41 8.36
C VAL A 10 -9.81 -2.05 7.45
N ARG A 11 -10.56 -1.01 7.81
CA ARG A 11 -11.77 -0.58 7.10
C ARG A 11 -11.42 0.50 6.07
N GLY A 12 -11.84 0.31 4.82
CA GLY A 12 -11.76 1.30 3.74
C GLY A 12 -13.15 1.69 3.25
N ILE A 13 -13.28 2.92 2.74
CA ILE A 13 -14.50 3.37 2.04
C ILE A 13 -14.33 3.00 0.57
N TYR A 14 -15.30 2.28 0.01
CA TYR A 14 -15.28 1.87 -1.39
C TYR A 14 -16.64 2.08 -2.05
N ASP A 15 -16.61 2.39 -3.34
CA ASP A 15 -17.80 2.42 -4.19
C ASP A 15 -18.19 1.00 -4.60
N PHE A 16 -19.47 0.68 -4.49
CA PHE A 16 -20.04 -0.58 -4.95
C PHE A 16 -21.16 -0.33 -5.95
N LYS A 17 -21.20 -1.14 -7.02
CA LYS A 17 -22.28 -1.15 -8.02
C LYS A 17 -23.13 -2.40 -7.85
N CYS A 18 -24.43 -2.22 -7.63
CA CYS A 18 -25.36 -3.35 -7.64
C CYS A 18 -25.53 -3.90 -9.07
N LYS A 19 -25.36 -5.21 -9.25
CA LYS A 19 -25.54 -5.87 -10.57
C LYS A 19 -26.96 -5.79 -11.11
N GLY A 20 -27.96 -5.86 -10.23
CA GLY A 20 -29.37 -5.91 -10.64
C GLY A 20 -29.91 -4.56 -11.10
N CYS A 21 -29.53 -3.48 -10.42
CA CYS A 21 -30.12 -2.15 -10.61
C CYS A 21 -29.15 -1.09 -11.14
N GLY A 22 -27.85 -1.39 -11.17
CA GLY A 22 -26.81 -0.47 -11.60
C GLY A 22 -26.54 0.71 -10.66
N LYS A 23 -27.27 0.85 -9.55
CA LYS A 23 -27.01 1.92 -8.56
C LYS A 23 -25.63 1.75 -7.93
N VAL A 24 -24.97 2.89 -7.76
CA VAL A 24 -23.69 3.03 -7.08
C VAL A 24 -23.94 3.59 -5.68
N PHE A 25 -23.21 3.06 -4.69
CA PHE A 25 -23.26 3.55 -3.32
C PHE A 25 -21.92 3.28 -2.62
N GLU A 26 -21.60 4.11 -1.63
CA GLU A 26 -20.40 3.99 -0.82
C GLU A 26 -20.64 3.06 0.37
N LEU A 27 -19.69 2.16 0.65
CA LEU A 27 -19.70 1.31 1.83
C LEU A 27 -18.33 1.29 2.50
N ILE A 28 -18.37 1.26 3.83
CA ILE A 28 -17.19 1.02 4.67
C ILE A 28 -17.09 -0.49 4.88
N VAL A 29 -16.08 -1.13 4.26
CA VAL A 29 -15.85 -2.58 4.37
C VAL A 29 -14.39 -2.88 4.70
N ALA A 30 -14.12 -4.10 5.16
CA ALA A 30 -12.75 -4.57 5.36
C ALA A 30 -11.95 -4.56 4.03
N MET A 31 -10.66 -4.23 4.11
CA MET A 31 -9.75 -4.37 2.98
C MET A 31 -9.76 -5.81 2.43
N GLY A 32 -9.87 -5.94 1.11
CA GLY A 32 -9.94 -7.23 0.41
C GLY A 32 -11.35 -7.72 0.07
N THR A 33 -12.40 -7.02 0.50
CA THR A 33 -13.78 -7.35 0.12
C THR A 33 -14.12 -6.78 -1.26
N ASP A 34 -14.26 -7.66 -2.25
CA ASP A 34 -14.62 -7.28 -3.63
C ASP A 34 -16.12 -7.44 -3.94
N THR A 35 -16.85 -8.16 -3.10
CA THR A 35 -18.30 -8.35 -3.24
C THR A 35 -19.01 -8.18 -1.90
N VAL A 36 -20.20 -7.57 -1.94
CA VAL A 36 -21.06 -7.40 -0.77
C VAL A 36 -22.50 -7.77 -1.10
N ASN A 37 -23.17 -8.46 -0.19
CA ASN A 37 -24.60 -8.71 -0.28
C ASN A 37 -25.34 -7.43 0.14
N TYR A 38 -26.04 -6.81 -0.81
CA TYR A 38 -26.74 -5.56 -0.56
C TYR A 38 -28.26 -5.76 -0.60
N LEU A 39 -28.91 -5.64 0.56
CA LEU A 39 -30.34 -5.94 0.70
C LEU A 39 -31.28 -4.78 0.32
N ASN A 40 -30.78 -3.62 -0.11
CA ASN A 40 -31.60 -2.40 -0.28
C ASN A 40 -31.68 -1.84 -1.72
N CYS A 41 -31.09 -2.50 -2.73
CA CYS A 41 -31.33 -2.19 -4.14
C CYS A 41 -31.75 -3.45 -4.89
N CYS A 42 -32.99 -3.45 -5.39
CA CYS A 42 -33.56 -4.49 -6.25
C CYS A 42 -33.33 -5.92 -5.71
N ARG A 43 -34.11 -6.32 -4.69
CA ARG A 43 -34.25 -7.71 -4.19
C ARG A 43 -32.93 -8.50 -4.17
N VAL A 44 -32.19 -8.44 -3.05
CA VAL A 44 -31.01 -9.27 -2.73
C VAL A 44 -30.05 -9.41 -3.93
N GLY A 45 -29.27 -8.35 -4.18
CA GLY A 45 -28.27 -8.35 -5.24
C GLY A 45 -26.86 -8.45 -4.66
N VAL A 46 -25.99 -9.19 -5.36
CA VAL A 46 -24.53 -9.05 -5.20
C VAL A 46 -24.15 -7.68 -5.79
N ALA A 47 -23.48 -6.86 -4.99
CA ALA A 47 -22.83 -5.65 -5.46
C ALA A 47 -21.33 -5.88 -5.58
N GLU A 48 -20.76 -5.46 -6.70
CA GLU A 48 -19.32 -5.56 -6.96
C GLU A 48 -18.67 -4.23 -6.68
N LYS A 49 -17.48 -4.31 -6.06
CA LYS A 49 -16.63 -3.17 -5.85
C LYS A 49 -16.31 -2.53 -7.21
N ILE A 50 -16.62 -1.26 -7.34
CA ILE A 50 -16.15 -0.49 -8.48
C ILE A 50 -14.69 -0.21 -8.18
N TYR A 51 -13.81 -0.76 -9.01
CA TYR A 51 -12.46 -0.22 -9.08
C TYR A 51 -12.57 1.15 -9.73
N SER A 52 -12.87 2.17 -8.92
CA SER A 52 -12.57 3.54 -9.29
C SER A 52 -11.05 3.56 -9.44
N PRO A 53 -10.49 3.71 -10.66
CA PRO A 53 -9.06 4.00 -10.75
C PRO A 53 -8.83 5.20 -9.83
N PRO A 54 -7.72 5.21 -9.05
CA PRO A 54 -7.43 6.34 -8.18
C PRO A 54 -7.67 7.60 -9.00
N THR A 55 -8.68 8.38 -8.60
CA THR A 55 -9.01 9.64 -9.25
C THR A 55 -7.71 10.39 -9.39
N ALA A 56 -7.46 10.97 -10.57
CA ALA A 56 -6.18 11.55 -10.97
C ALA A 56 -5.64 12.70 -10.07
N GLY A 57 -6.20 12.90 -8.88
CA GLY A 57 -5.68 13.72 -7.78
C GLY A 57 -5.04 12.95 -6.62
N ASP A 58 -5.13 11.63 -6.55
CA ASP A 58 -4.52 10.83 -5.47
C ASP A 58 -3.32 10.01 -5.96
N ALA A 59 -2.15 10.54 -5.63
CA ALA A 59 -0.83 9.94 -5.77
C ALA A 59 -0.39 9.66 -7.22
N THR A 60 0.08 10.72 -7.89
CA THR A 60 1.44 10.59 -8.40
C THR A 60 2.28 10.12 -7.21
N MET A 61 2.66 8.85 -7.14
CA MET A 61 3.69 8.40 -6.21
C MET A 61 4.99 9.04 -6.67
N ILE A 62 5.15 10.34 -6.39
CA ILE A 62 6.38 11.08 -6.62
C ILE A 62 7.38 10.40 -5.71
N ASP A 63 8.31 9.71 -6.34
CA ASP A 63 9.31 8.96 -5.64
C ASP A 63 10.31 9.95 -5.04
N ASN A 64 10.07 10.28 -3.79
CA ASN A 64 10.87 11.25 -3.07
C ASN A 64 11.99 10.53 -2.32
N GLU A 65 13.07 11.29 -2.11
CA GLU A 65 14.13 10.85 -1.21
C GLU A 65 13.56 10.57 0.17
N ARG A 66 13.91 9.41 0.73
CA ARG A 66 13.49 8.99 2.07
C ARG A 66 14.54 8.12 2.74
N PHE A 67 14.52 8.07 4.06
CA PHE A 67 15.31 7.10 4.82
C PHE A 67 14.47 5.84 5.03
N SER A 68 15.07 4.68 4.71
CA SER A 68 14.42 3.37 4.79
C SER A 68 14.96 2.59 5.96
N ASP A 69 14.13 2.39 6.99
CA ASP A 69 14.46 1.55 8.14
C ASP A 69 14.60 0.06 7.76
N ALA A 70 13.74 -0.42 6.85
CA ALA A 70 13.78 -1.81 6.37
C ALA A 70 15.06 -2.19 5.60
N MET A 71 15.86 -1.21 5.19
CA MET A 71 17.17 -1.41 4.55
C MET A 71 18.29 -0.73 5.35
N GLY A 72 17.97 -0.29 6.56
CA GLY A 72 18.92 0.25 7.50
C GLY A 72 19.73 -0.85 8.16
N ILE A 73 20.68 -0.43 8.97
CA ILE A 73 21.56 -1.27 9.77
C ILE A 73 21.69 -0.67 11.16
N ASN A 74 22.25 -1.42 12.10
CA ASN A 74 22.56 -0.86 13.40
C ASN A 74 23.59 0.28 13.25
N PRO A 75 23.41 1.45 13.89
CA PRO A 75 24.36 2.56 13.85
C PRO A 75 25.82 2.17 14.14
N ASN A 76 26.03 1.20 15.03
CA ASN A 76 27.36 0.72 15.39
C ASN A 76 28.08 0.00 14.23
N GLN A 77 27.33 -0.46 13.23
CA GLN A 77 27.84 -1.17 12.05
C GLN A 77 28.07 -0.23 10.85
N LEU A 78 27.68 1.05 10.95
CA LEU A 78 27.86 2.05 9.89
C LEU A 78 29.28 2.07 9.31
N PRO A 79 30.37 2.10 10.11
CA PRO A 79 31.72 2.18 9.54
C PRO A 79 32.06 0.97 8.66
N ALA A 80 31.62 -0.22 9.05
CA ALA A 80 31.88 -1.44 8.31
C ALA A 80 31.07 -1.48 7.01
N PHE A 81 29.78 -1.12 7.07
CA PHE A 81 28.90 -1.13 5.90
C PHE A 81 29.21 -0.01 4.90
N MET A 82 29.63 1.17 5.35
CA MET A 82 30.10 2.23 4.46
C MET A 82 31.38 1.83 3.72
N LYS A 83 32.21 0.97 4.31
CA LYS A 83 33.38 0.39 3.64
C LYS A 83 32.98 -0.72 2.65
N GLN A 84 31.98 -1.53 2.99
CA GLN A 84 31.51 -2.63 2.14
C GLN A 84 30.70 -2.14 0.93
N PHE A 85 29.88 -1.11 1.11
CA PHE A 85 29.01 -0.53 0.09
C PHE A 85 29.37 0.95 -0.13
N PRO A 86 30.48 1.23 -0.84
CA PRO A 86 30.89 2.59 -1.11
C PRO A 86 29.82 3.32 -1.94
N GLY A 87 29.39 4.49 -1.46
CA GLY A 87 28.36 5.32 -2.08
C GLY A 87 26.96 5.18 -1.47
N SER A 88 26.74 4.22 -0.57
CA SER A 88 25.53 4.20 0.25
C SER A 88 25.59 5.31 1.30
N GLU A 89 24.51 6.10 1.40
CA GLU A 89 24.37 7.18 2.38
C GLU A 89 23.43 6.70 3.51
N TYR A 90 23.83 6.88 4.77
CA TYR A 90 23.01 6.55 5.94
C TYR A 90 22.84 7.78 6.84
N ASN A 91 21.74 7.85 7.58
CA ASN A 91 21.62 8.83 8.68
C ASN A 91 22.28 8.30 9.98
N SER A 92 22.26 9.12 11.03
CA SER A 92 22.81 8.78 12.35
C SER A 92 22.10 7.59 13.03
N GLU A 93 20.87 7.28 12.61
CA GLU A 93 20.09 6.14 13.11
C GLU A 93 20.38 4.85 12.34
N GLY A 94 21.26 4.88 11.33
CA GLY A 94 21.61 3.72 10.53
C GLY A 94 20.62 3.42 9.40
N GLN A 95 19.64 4.29 9.15
CA GLN A 95 18.69 4.13 8.05
C GLN A 95 19.33 4.51 6.71
N LEU A 96 19.09 3.70 5.68
CA LEU A 96 19.65 3.91 4.34
C LEU A 96 18.85 4.98 3.58
N LYS A 97 19.55 5.95 2.97
CA LYS A 97 18.95 6.94 2.09
C LYS A 97 18.56 6.31 0.76
N ILE A 98 17.28 6.38 0.43
CA ILE A 98 16.71 5.93 -0.84
C ILE A 98 16.29 7.16 -1.64
N LYS A 99 16.97 7.41 -2.76
CA LYS A 99 16.70 8.57 -3.63
C LYS A 99 15.43 8.43 -4.46
N ASN A 100 15.19 7.20 -4.93
CA ASN A 100 14.02 6.77 -5.69
C ASN A 100 13.98 5.22 -5.73
N ARG A 101 13.01 4.64 -6.42
CA ARG A 101 12.74 3.19 -6.54
C ARG A 101 13.83 2.49 -7.32
N GLU A 102 14.40 3.11 -8.34
CA GLU A 102 15.52 2.52 -9.08
C GLU A 102 16.79 2.46 -8.20
N HIS A 103 17.05 3.51 -7.41
CA HIS A 103 18.09 3.49 -6.38
C HIS A 103 17.83 2.39 -5.34
N LYS A 104 16.58 2.24 -4.89
CA LYS A 104 16.20 1.15 -3.96
C LYS A 104 16.52 -0.23 -4.54
N LYS A 105 16.12 -0.49 -5.79
CA LYS A 105 16.38 -1.76 -6.47
C LYS A 105 17.89 -2.03 -6.62
N LEU A 106 18.66 -1.01 -6.99
CA LEU A 106 20.12 -1.11 -7.09
C LEU A 106 20.74 -1.49 -5.74
N GLU A 107 20.36 -0.80 -4.67
CA GLU A 107 20.86 -1.06 -3.32
C GLU A 107 20.44 -2.45 -2.81
N MET A 108 19.24 -2.92 -3.19
CA MET A 108 18.76 -4.28 -2.89
C MET A 108 19.58 -5.34 -3.59
N ARG A 109 19.84 -5.18 -4.89
CA ARG A 109 20.65 -6.12 -5.68
C ARG A 109 22.09 -6.19 -5.18
N ARG A 110 22.70 -5.05 -4.87
CA ARG A 110 24.06 -4.99 -4.29
C ARG A 110 24.19 -5.78 -2.99
N ARG A 111 23.10 -5.89 -2.22
CA ARG A 111 23.03 -6.61 -0.94
C ARG A 111 22.51 -8.04 -1.05
N GLY A 112 22.20 -8.51 -2.27
CA GLY A 112 21.69 -9.86 -2.50
C GLY A 112 20.25 -10.09 -2.03
N TYR A 113 19.44 -9.04 -1.89
CA TYR A 113 18.01 -9.19 -1.57
C TYR A 113 17.16 -9.58 -2.78
N TYR A 114 17.68 -9.40 -3.99
CA TYR A 114 16.97 -9.60 -5.25
C TYR A 114 17.98 -9.83 -6.39
N ASP A 115 17.71 -10.78 -7.28
CA ASP A 115 18.48 -11.03 -8.51
C ASP A 115 17.98 -10.17 -9.68
#